data_AF-A0A359IHW6-F1
#
_entry.id   AF-A0A359IHW6-F1
#
_cell.length_a   1.000
_cell.length_b   1.000
_cell.length_c   1.000
_cell.angle_alpha   90.00
_cell.angle_beta   90.00
_cell.angle_gamma   90.00
#
_symmetry.space_group_name_H-M   'P 1'
#
loop_
_entity.id
_entity.type
_entity.pdbx_description
1 polymer ?
#
loop_
_entity_poly.entity_id
_entity_poly.type
_entity_poly.pdbx_seq_one_letter_code
_entity_poly.pdbx_strand_id
1 'polypeptide(L)'
;MLGKKLLLTVRDLMHQNEELPVVQIDTSVKNLVMEMTAKNLGIVGVLNDKKELIGVVTDGDLRRAVEKYENIFKCKPEDIMTHNPKKVTPGRLAVSALHQMEKYSITSVFVVQNNNSLQPIGLIHIHDILKSGIV
;
A
#
# COMPACT_ATOMS: atom_id res chain seq x y z
N MET A 1 21.54 6.64 -22.92
CA MET A 1 20.20 6.96 -22.38
C MET A 1 20.07 6.75 -20.85
N LEU A 2 21.16 6.64 -20.07
CA LEU A 2 21.08 6.40 -18.61
C LEU A 2 20.42 7.54 -17.81
N GLY A 3 20.56 8.80 -18.24
CA GLY A 3 20.04 9.94 -17.48
C GLY A 3 18.52 10.12 -17.45
N LYS A 4 17.77 9.56 -18.43
CA LYS A 4 16.31 9.74 -18.51
C LYS A 4 15.52 8.90 -17.50
N LYS A 5 16.06 7.75 -17.06
CA LYS A 5 15.36 6.85 -16.13
C LYS A 5 15.32 7.39 -14.70
N LEU A 6 16.31 8.20 -14.30
CA LEU A 6 16.37 8.89 -13.00
C LEU A 6 15.21 9.88 -12.79
N LEU A 7 14.50 10.26 -13.86
CA LEU A 7 13.40 11.22 -13.83
C LEU A 7 12.02 10.57 -13.70
N LEU A 8 11.93 9.24 -13.69
CA LEU A 8 10.65 8.55 -13.51
C LEU A 8 10.06 8.92 -12.15
N THR A 9 8.78 9.27 -12.17
CA THR A 9 7.99 9.64 -11.01
C THR A 9 7.17 8.46 -10.52
N VAL A 10 6.63 8.58 -9.32
CA VAL A 10 5.68 7.62 -8.74
C VAL A 10 4.48 7.45 -9.67
N ARG A 11 3.98 8.53 -10.27
CA ARG A 11 2.87 8.48 -11.22
C ARG A 11 3.14 7.56 -12.41
N ASP A 12 4.38 7.52 -12.88
CA ASP A 12 4.75 6.73 -14.06
C ASP A 12 4.75 5.22 -13.79
N LEU A 13 4.82 4.81 -12.52
CA LEU A 13 5.00 3.41 -12.10
C LEU A 13 3.93 2.87 -11.16
N MET A 14 3.04 3.71 -10.62
CA MET A 14 2.07 3.29 -9.62
C MET A 14 0.91 2.47 -10.22
N HIS A 15 0.42 1.51 -9.45
CA HIS A 15 -0.89 0.89 -9.62
C HIS A 15 -1.99 1.88 -9.27
N GLN A 16 -3.10 1.84 -10.01
CA GLN A 16 -4.23 2.78 -9.87
C GLN A 16 -5.56 2.14 -10.26
N ASN A 17 -6.67 2.83 -9.97
CA ASN A 17 -8.03 2.37 -10.29
C ASN A 17 -8.30 0.97 -9.73
N GLU A 18 -8.70 0.03 -10.60
CA GLU A 18 -9.01 -1.35 -10.22
C GLU A 18 -7.81 -2.13 -9.71
N GLU A 19 -6.57 -1.68 -9.90
CA GLU A 19 -5.37 -2.34 -9.36
C GLU A 19 -5.09 -1.96 -7.90
N LEU A 20 -5.77 -0.92 -7.38
CA LEU A 20 -5.52 -0.41 -6.03
C LEU A 20 -6.09 -1.37 -4.97
N PRO A 21 -5.27 -1.99 -4.10
CA PRO A 21 -5.77 -2.91 -3.10
C PRO A 21 -6.36 -2.13 -1.93
N VAL A 22 -7.68 -1.93 -1.92
CA VAL A 22 -8.38 -1.22 -0.84
C VAL A 22 -9.68 -1.91 -0.44
N VAL A 23 -10.01 -1.83 0.84
CA VAL A 23 -11.27 -2.32 1.42
C VAL A 23 -11.85 -1.29 2.39
N GLN A 24 -13.14 -1.40 2.68
CA GLN A 24 -13.79 -0.62 3.74
C GLN A 24 -13.47 -1.17 5.14
N ILE A 25 -13.48 -0.31 6.16
CA ILE A 25 -13.17 -0.67 7.56
C ILE A 25 -14.09 -1.75 8.14
N ASP A 26 -15.31 -1.83 7.65
CA ASP A 26 -16.34 -2.79 8.07
C ASP A 26 -16.25 -4.14 7.33
N THR A 27 -15.31 -4.30 6.39
CA THR A 27 -15.13 -5.56 5.68
C THR A 27 -14.72 -6.70 6.61
N SER A 28 -15.01 -7.95 6.23
CA SER A 28 -14.48 -9.11 6.95
C SER A 28 -13.00 -9.33 6.63
N VAL A 29 -12.25 -9.90 7.58
CA VAL A 29 -10.85 -10.32 7.33
C VAL A 29 -10.75 -11.30 6.16
N LYS A 30 -11.76 -12.15 5.93
CA LYS A 30 -11.80 -13.04 4.76
C LYS A 30 -11.81 -12.24 3.45
N ASN A 31 -12.68 -11.24 3.33
CA ASN A 31 -12.74 -10.40 2.13
C ASN A 31 -11.46 -9.58 1.96
N LEU A 32 -10.88 -9.09 3.05
CA LEU A 32 -9.59 -8.43 3.06
C LEU A 32 -8.48 -9.33 2.48
N VAL A 33 -8.39 -10.59 2.91
CA VAL A 33 -7.41 -11.56 2.38
C VAL A 33 -7.65 -11.87 0.90
N MET A 34 -8.92 -11.97 0.47
CA MET A 34 -9.26 -12.17 -0.94
C MET A 34 -8.81 -10.98 -1.79
N GLU A 35 -8.97 -9.75 -1.31
CA GLU A 35 -8.50 -8.55 -1.99
C GLU A 35 -6.96 -8.53 -2.11
N MET A 36 -6.24 -8.83 -1.03
CA MET A 36 -4.78 -8.95 -1.04
C MET A 36 -4.31 -9.98 -2.06
N THR A 37 -4.98 -11.14 -2.12
CA THR A 37 -4.70 -12.20 -3.08
C THR A 37 -4.97 -11.76 -4.52
N ALA A 38 -6.09 -11.06 -4.75
CA ALA A 38 -6.49 -10.62 -6.09
C ALA A 38 -5.53 -9.58 -6.67
N LYS A 39 -4.98 -8.69 -5.85
CA LYS A 39 -4.04 -7.66 -6.31
C LYS A 39 -2.58 -8.12 -6.29
N ASN A 40 -2.25 -9.13 -5.48
CA ASN A 40 -0.92 -9.74 -5.42
C ASN A 40 0.21 -8.73 -5.10
N LEU A 41 -0.05 -7.81 -4.16
CA LEU A 41 0.89 -6.76 -3.73
C LEU A 41 1.31 -6.89 -2.26
N GLY A 42 0.85 -7.94 -1.56
CA GLY A 42 1.17 -8.23 -0.16
C GLY A 42 0.68 -7.16 0.84
N ILE A 43 -0.18 -6.25 0.39
CA ILE A 43 -0.72 -5.13 1.17
C ILE A 43 -2.14 -4.79 0.69
N VAL A 44 -2.97 -4.32 1.62
CA VAL A 44 -4.28 -3.71 1.34
C VAL A 44 -4.49 -2.50 2.24
N GLY A 45 -5.08 -1.44 1.69
CA GLY A 45 -5.46 -0.23 2.40
C GLY A 45 -6.85 -0.36 2.99
N VAL A 46 -7.03 0.12 4.22
CA VAL A 46 -8.32 0.16 4.90
C VAL A 46 -8.84 1.58 4.84
N LEU A 47 -10.04 1.74 4.28
CA LEU A 47 -10.72 3.01 4.08
C LEU A 47 -11.85 3.20 5.09
N ASN A 48 -12.06 4.43 5.53
CA ASN A 48 -13.31 4.82 6.19
C ASN A 48 -14.39 5.19 5.16
N ASP A 49 -15.59 5.55 5.65
CA ASP A 49 -16.75 5.94 4.83
C ASP A 49 -16.49 7.17 3.93
N LYS A 50 -15.50 8.01 4.29
CA LYS A 50 -15.06 9.17 3.48
C LYS A 50 -14.03 8.80 2.42
N LYS A 51 -13.75 7.50 2.23
CA LYS A 51 -12.69 6.95 1.36
C LYS A 51 -11.28 7.39 1.77
N GLU A 52 -11.09 7.73 3.04
CA GLU A 52 -9.79 8.11 3.58
C GLU A 52 -9.03 6.86 4.05
N LEU A 53 -7.76 6.77 3.69
CA LEU A 53 -6.85 5.70 4.10
C LEU A 53 -6.50 5.86 5.59
N ILE A 54 -7.09 5.02 6.43
CA ILE A 54 -6.93 5.06 7.89
C ILE A 54 -5.96 4.00 8.41
N GLY A 55 -5.69 2.96 7.61
CA GLY A 55 -4.76 1.89 7.97
C GLY A 55 -4.36 1.04 6.77
N VAL A 56 -3.43 0.13 7.01
CA VAL A 56 -3.02 -0.90 6.04
C VAL A 56 -2.87 -2.24 6.73
N VAL A 57 -3.10 -3.32 5.99
CA VAL A 57 -2.78 -4.69 6.41
C VAL A 57 -1.79 -5.27 5.41
N THR A 58 -0.69 -5.82 5.91
CA THR A 58 0.33 -6.54 5.13
C THR A 58 0.31 -8.03 5.46
N ASP A 59 0.98 -8.86 4.65
CA ASP A 59 1.19 -10.28 4.99
C ASP A 59 1.87 -10.44 6.37
N GLY A 60 2.74 -9.50 6.73
CA GLY A 60 3.35 -9.46 8.06
C GLY A 60 2.33 -9.23 9.17
N ASP A 61 1.34 -8.36 8.96
CA ASP A 61 0.25 -8.12 9.92
C ASP A 61 -0.64 -9.35 10.05
N LEU A 62 -0.99 -9.99 8.92
CA LEU A 62 -1.75 -11.24 8.93
C LEU A 62 -1.03 -12.34 9.71
N ARG A 63 0.27 -12.55 9.46
CA ARG A 63 1.08 -13.53 10.20
C ARG A 63 1.05 -13.23 11.70
N ARG A 64 1.28 -11.98 12.11
CA ARG A 64 1.25 -11.57 13.53
C ARG A 64 -0.13 -11.75 14.15
N ALA A 65 -1.20 -11.49 13.40
CA ALA A 65 -2.56 -11.66 13.87
C ALA A 65 -2.94 -13.15 14.04
N VAL A 66 -2.49 -14.03 13.16
CA VAL A 66 -2.65 -15.49 13.31
C VAL A 66 -1.95 -16.00 14.58
N GLU A 67 -0.79 -15.47 14.92
CA GLU A 67 -0.08 -15.81 16.18
C GLU A 67 -0.82 -15.27 17.43
N LYS A 68 -1.46 -14.11 17.32
CA LYS A 68 -2.09 -13.40 18.44
C LYS A 68 -3.51 -13.87 18.76
N TYR A 69 -4.32 -14.17 17.74
CA TYR A 69 -5.75 -14.45 17.89
C TYR A 69 -6.07 -15.91 17.58
N GLU A 70 -6.87 -16.55 18.44
CA GLU A 70 -7.32 -17.93 18.24
C GLU A 70 -8.09 -18.12 16.94
N ASN A 71 -8.90 -17.13 16.56
CA ASN A 71 -9.60 -17.10 15.28
C ASN A 71 -9.58 -15.70 14.67
N ILE A 72 -8.59 -15.46 13.80
CA ILE A 72 -8.42 -14.21 13.07
C ILE A 72 -9.65 -13.83 12.22
N PHE A 73 -10.45 -14.79 11.75
CA PHE A 73 -11.62 -14.49 10.92
C PHE A 73 -12.79 -13.90 11.72
N LYS A 74 -12.71 -13.87 13.06
CA LYS A 74 -13.65 -13.12 13.91
C LYS A 74 -13.19 -11.68 14.18
N CYS A 75 -11.95 -11.35 13.84
CA CYS A 75 -11.45 -9.99 13.94
C CYS A 75 -12.03 -9.11 12.83
N LYS A 76 -11.94 -7.80 13.05
CA LYS A 76 -12.15 -6.77 12.05
C LYS A 76 -10.81 -6.24 11.53
N PRO A 77 -10.79 -5.54 10.38
CA PRO A 77 -9.60 -4.87 9.87
C PRO A 77 -8.94 -3.95 10.91
N GLU A 78 -9.75 -3.25 11.71
CA GLU A 78 -9.26 -2.36 12.78
C GLU A 78 -8.42 -3.09 13.85
N ASP A 79 -8.67 -4.38 14.10
CA ASP A 79 -7.97 -5.16 15.13
C ASP A 79 -6.57 -5.61 14.69
N ILE A 80 -6.29 -5.55 13.38
CA ILE A 80 -5.08 -6.13 12.76
C ILE A 80 -4.30 -5.13 11.90
N MET A 81 -4.89 -3.98 11.56
CA MET A 81 -4.24 -2.99 10.70
C MET A 81 -3.15 -2.19 11.41
N THR A 82 -2.13 -1.80 10.65
CA THR A 82 -1.22 -0.74 11.04
C THR A 82 -1.86 0.61 10.70
N HIS A 83 -2.03 1.47 11.71
CA HIS A 83 -2.58 2.81 11.56
C HIS A 83 -1.59 3.81 10.95
N ASN A 84 -2.13 4.91 10.40
CA ASN A 84 -1.35 6.03 9.85
C ASN A 84 -0.27 5.58 8.84
N PRO A 85 -0.67 4.94 7.73
CA PRO A 85 0.26 4.40 6.76
C PRO A 85 1.10 5.49 6.10
N LYS A 86 2.32 5.11 5.70
CA LYS A 86 3.19 5.98 4.92
C LYS A 86 2.56 6.27 3.56
N LYS A 87 2.73 7.50 3.10
CA LYS A 87 2.19 8.00 1.84
C LYS A 87 3.27 8.71 1.03
N VAL A 88 3.06 8.81 -0.28
CA VAL A 88 3.82 9.66 -1.20
C VAL A 88 2.89 10.41 -2.14
N THR A 89 3.41 11.42 -2.82
CA THR A 89 2.68 12.14 -3.87
C THR A 89 3.08 11.64 -5.26
N PRO A 90 2.20 11.75 -6.27
CA PRO A 90 2.45 11.19 -7.60
C PRO A 90 3.66 11.81 -8.31
N GLY A 91 3.96 13.09 -8.05
CA GLY A 91 5.10 13.78 -8.66
C GLY A 91 6.46 13.48 -8.03
N ARG A 92 6.50 12.68 -6.95
CA ARG A 92 7.76 12.30 -6.32
C ARG A 92 8.57 11.39 -7.24
N LEU A 93 9.89 11.51 -7.27
CA LEU A 93 10.74 10.57 -8.00
C LEU A 93 10.60 9.15 -7.44
N ALA A 94 10.55 8.16 -8.34
CA ALA A 94 10.46 6.76 -7.98
C ALA A 94 11.64 6.30 -7.10
N VAL A 95 12.86 6.78 -7.40
CA VAL A 95 14.05 6.51 -6.56
C VAL A 95 13.91 7.06 -5.13
N SER A 96 13.25 8.21 -4.97
CA SER A 96 12.99 8.78 -3.65
C SER A 96 11.90 8.01 -2.89
N ALA A 97 10.95 7.39 -3.61
CA ALA A 97 9.99 6.46 -3.01
C ALA A 97 10.67 5.15 -2.59
N LEU A 98 11.61 4.63 -3.39
CA LEU A 98 12.44 3.47 -3.03
C LEU A 98 13.24 3.73 -1.76
N HIS A 99 13.89 4.88 -1.66
CA HIS A 99 14.64 5.22 -0.45
C HIS A 99 13.74 5.31 0.80
N GLN A 100 12.50 5.79 0.62
CA GLN A 100 11.51 5.77 1.70
C GLN A 100 11.12 4.33 2.09
N MET A 101 10.95 3.44 1.12
CA MET A 101 10.68 2.02 1.34
C MET A 101 11.80 1.37 2.17
N GLU A 102 13.06 1.57 1.78
CA GLU A 102 14.24 1.08 2.51
C GLU A 102 14.27 1.61 3.94
N LYS A 103 14.12 2.94 4.11
CA LYS A 103 14.17 3.61 5.42
C LYS A 103 13.16 3.07 6.42
N TYR A 104 11.96 2.73 5.95
CA TYR A 104 10.89 2.21 6.80
C TYR A 104 10.74 0.69 6.72
N SER A 105 11.62 -0.01 5.99
CA SER A 105 11.56 -1.46 5.77
C SER A 105 10.18 -1.93 5.29
N ILE A 106 9.62 -1.22 4.30
CA ILE A 106 8.34 -1.53 3.64
C ILE A 106 8.57 -1.74 2.15
N THR A 107 7.73 -2.53 1.49
CA THR A 107 7.85 -2.84 0.05
C THR A 107 6.88 -2.04 -0.82
N SER A 108 5.90 -1.37 -0.20
CA SER A 108 4.80 -0.69 -0.89
C SER A 108 4.46 0.61 -0.18
N VAL A 109 4.06 1.64 -0.94
CA VAL A 109 3.61 2.92 -0.36
C VAL A 109 2.41 3.47 -1.11
N PHE A 110 1.36 3.83 -0.39
CA PHE A 110 0.16 4.43 -0.97
C PHE A 110 0.46 5.83 -1.50
N VAL A 111 -0.18 6.17 -2.62
CA VAL A 111 -0.05 7.45 -3.30
C VAL A 111 -1.30 8.28 -3.02
N VAL A 112 -1.12 9.53 -2.62
CA VAL A 112 -2.20 10.51 -2.41
C VAL A 112 -1.92 11.76 -3.23
N GLN A 113 -2.97 12.49 -3.61
CA GLN A 113 -2.82 13.66 -4.50
C GLN A 113 -1.86 14.72 -3.93
N ASN A 114 -1.89 14.93 -2.62
CA ASN A 114 -1.02 15.86 -1.89
C ASN A 114 -0.88 15.43 -0.42
N ASN A 115 0.04 16.04 0.32
CA ASN A 115 0.37 15.64 1.70
C ASN A 115 -0.81 15.73 2.69
N ASN A 116 -1.78 16.61 2.43
CA ASN A 116 -2.96 16.78 3.29
C ASN A 116 -4.10 15.82 2.91
N SER A 117 -3.99 15.14 1.77
CA SER A 117 -4.99 14.17 1.32
C SER A 117 -4.81 12.83 2.04
N LEU A 118 -5.94 12.25 2.44
CA LEU A 118 -6.00 10.89 2.97
C LEU A 118 -6.57 9.89 1.95
N GLN A 119 -7.18 10.37 0.86
CA GLN A 119 -7.76 9.49 -0.14
C GLN A 119 -6.67 8.94 -1.06
N PRO A 120 -6.47 7.61 -1.13
CA PRO A 120 -5.46 7.03 -1.98
C PRO A 120 -5.90 7.09 -3.45
N ILE A 121 -4.96 7.44 -4.32
CA ILE A 121 -5.12 7.48 -5.78
C ILE A 121 -4.26 6.43 -6.49
N GLY A 122 -3.36 5.77 -5.76
CA GLY A 122 -2.47 4.76 -6.30
C GLY A 122 -1.68 4.03 -5.22
N LEU A 123 -0.90 3.05 -5.63
CA LEU A 123 0.06 2.32 -4.82
C LEU A 123 1.31 2.06 -5.66
N ILE A 124 2.49 2.37 -5.14
CA ILE A 124 3.74 1.98 -5.80
C ILE A 124 4.40 0.83 -5.03
N HIS A 125 4.78 -0.22 -5.74
CA HIS A 125 5.47 -1.39 -5.20
C HIS A 125 6.96 -1.37 -5.59
N ILE A 126 7.83 -1.94 -4.75
CA ILE A 126 9.27 -2.01 -5.00
C ILE A 126 9.59 -2.70 -6.32
N HIS A 127 8.86 -3.74 -6.68
CA HIS A 127 9.06 -4.46 -7.94
C HIS A 127 8.78 -3.61 -9.19
N ASP A 128 7.88 -2.61 -9.12
CA ASP A 128 7.63 -1.71 -10.25
C ASP A 128 8.84 -0.82 -10.51
N ILE A 129 9.46 -0.35 -9.43
CA ILE A 129 10.67 0.46 -9.46
C ILE A 129 11.83 -0.37 -10.01
N LEU A 130 12.04 -1.60 -9.52
CA LEU A 130 13.13 -2.47 -9.96
C LEU A 130 12.98 -2.86 -11.45
N LYS A 131 11.76 -3.20 -11.90
CA LYS A 131 11.50 -3.55 -13.31
C LYS A 131 11.72 -2.39 -14.28
N SER A 132 11.60 -1.14 -13.82
CA SER A 132 11.87 0.04 -14.66
C SER A 132 13.35 0.21 -15.02
N GLY A 133 14.26 -0.44 -14.27
CA GLY A 133 15.71 -0.36 -14.44
C GLY A 133 16.29 0.99 -14.03
N ILE A 134 15.71 1.62 -13.00
CA ILE A 134 16.27 2.78 -12.27
C ILE A 134 17.45 2.36 -11.37
N VAL A 135 17.48 1.08 -10.99
CA VAL A 135 18.52 0.44 -10.19
C VAL A 135 19.17 -0.67 -11.01
#